data_AF-A0A974PA97-F1
#
_entry.id   AF-A0A974PA97-F1
#
_cell.length_a   1.000
_cell.length_b   1.000
_cell.length_c   1.000
_cell.angle_alpha   90.00
_cell.angle_beta   90.00
_cell.angle_gamma   90.00
#
_symmetry.space_group_name_H-M   'P 1'
#
loop_
_entity.id
_entity.type
_entity.pdbx_description
1 polymer ?
#
loop_
_entity_poly.entity_id
_entity_poly.type
_entity_poly.pdbx_seq_one_letter_code
_entity_poly.pdbx_strand_id
1 'polypeptide(L)'
;MTKRKTWTQKLLAAPRYLQHIHGRLRNEMKELGRLSALLDIMEQGRLDTFFQPILQLGNGRTMGHEVLNRPPHSAQFPTTEHFYEFAGRTDQMFRFEHYCRRISLSQYIERLPDAESGTDRLVFINVHPGVLNDSRHRSGETLSLLQELNLSPERVVFELTERQAVQDYVGFEKVLSHYREQGFRIAVDDAGSGYNSLKTLVYLKPEFIKLDKFLIRGIHSSREQQELLELISEYATRSATRVIAEGIETEEELLYLQMAGIEFGQGYALGRPGYSPEPGAFPSDSPQVSAGGGCKHVSSDR
;
A
#
# COMPACT_ATOMS: atom_id res chain seq x y z
N MET A 1 -18.17 -55.51 11.82
CA MET A 1 -19.64 -55.30 11.74
C MET A 1 -19.93 -53.82 11.60
N THR A 2 -20.10 -53.35 10.37
CA THR A 2 -20.43 -51.95 10.04
C THR A 2 -21.93 -51.72 10.24
N LYS A 3 -22.31 -50.89 11.22
CA LYS A 3 -23.71 -50.50 11.47
C LYS A 3 -24.23 -49.71 10.25
N ARG A 4 -25.04 -50.36 9.39
CA ARG A 4 -25.81 -49.68 8.33
C ARG A 4 -26.80 -48.72 9.00
N LYS A 5 -26.63 -47.41 8.78
CA LYS A 5 -27.61 -46.38 9.20
C LYS A 5 -28.99 -46.72 8.64
N THR A 6 -30.02 -46.67 9.49
CA THR A 6 -31.41 -46.97 9.13
C THR A 6 -31.96 -45.90 8.18
N TRP A 7 -32.90 -46.27 7.30
CA TRP A 7 -33.53 -45.36 6.32
C TRP A 7 -34.15 -44.11 6.98
N THR A 8 -34.65 -44.25 8.20
CA THR A 8 -35.20 -43.17 9.03
C THR A 8 -34.15 -42.13 9.44
N GLN A 9 -32.91 -42.52 9.72
CA GLN A 9 -31.81 -41.58 10.02
C GLN A 9 -31.36 -40.78 8.79
N LYS A 10 -31.49 -41.34 7.58
CA LYS A 10 -31.20 -40.63 6.32
C LYS A 10 -32.29 -39.60 5.97
N LEU A 11 -33.56 -39.94 6.20
CA LEU A 11 -34.71 -39.04 5.96
C LEU A 11 -34.70 -37.82 6.90
N LEU A 12 -34.33 -37.99 8.17
CA LEU A 12 -34.21 -36.89 9.13
C LEU A 12 -33.05 -35.92 8.81
N ALA A 13 -32.02 -36.38 8.08
CA ALA A 13 -30.90 -35.56 7.65
C ALA A 13 -31.14 -34.84 6.31
N ALA A 14 -32.14 -35.25 5.53
CA ALA A 14 -32.41 -34.72 4.19
C ALA A 14 -32.72 -33.19 4.18
N PRO A 15 -33.47 -32.61 5.13
CA PRO A 15 -33.69 -31.17 5.16
C PRO A 15 -32.42 -30.37 5.44
N ARG A 16 -31.56 -30.86 6.37
CA ARG A 16 -30.25 -30.23 6.67
C ARG A 16 -29.30 -30.35 5.48
N TYR A 17 -29.32 -31.49 4.79
CA TYR A 17 -28.53 -31.71 3.57
C TYR A 17 -28.99 -30.82 2.41
N LEU A 18 -30.31 -30.66 2.19
CA LEU A 18 -30.87 -29.75 1.19
C LEU A 18 -30.59 -28.28 1.54
N GLN A 19 -30.70 -27.89 2.81
CA GLN A 19 -30.30 -26.55 3.27
C GLN A 19 -28.81 -26.30 3.03
N HIS A 20 -27.96 -27.30 3.28
CA HIS A 20 -26.53 -27.21 2.99
C HIS A 20 -26.26 -27.05 1.49
N ILE A 21 -26.93 -27.84 0.63
CA ILE A 21 -26.84 -27.71 -0.83
C ILE A 21 -27.32 -26.33 -1.30
N HIS A 22 -28.47 -25.86 -0.83
CA HIS A 22 -29.00 -24.53 -1.17
C HIS A 22 -28.09 -23.39 -0.67
N GLY A 23 -27.43 -23.57 0.47
CA GLY A 23 -26.44 -22.62 0.97
C GLY A 23 -25.19 -22.60 0.08
N ARG A 24 -24.69 -23.79 -0.30
CA ARG A 24 -23.55 -23.94 -1.20
C ARG A 24 -23.80 -23.33 -2.57
N LEU A 25 -24.91 -23.67 -3.22
CA LEU A 25 -25.31 -23.09 -4.52
C LEU A 25 -25.43 -21.57 -4.46
N ARG A 26 -26.05 -21.02 -3.39
CA ARG A 26 -26.10 -19.57 -3.21
C ARG A 26 -24.73 -18.92 -3.08
N ASN A 27 -23.80 -19.57 -2.37
CA ASN A 27 -22.44 -19.06 -2.25
C ASN A 27 -21.69 -19.14 -3.58
N GLU A 28 -21.82 -20.23 -4.33
CA GLU A 28 -21.22 -20.36 -5.67
C GLU A 28 -21.78 -19.30 -6.63
N MET A 29 -23.09 -19.06 -6.62
CA MET A 29 -23.70 -17.98 -7.42
C MET A 29 -23.19 -16.59 -7.03
N LYS A 30 -22.96 -16.32 -5.74
CA LYS A 30 -22.37 -15.06 -5.28
C LYS A 30 -20.93 -14.90 -5.76
N GLU A 31 -20.12 -15.95 -5.68
CA GLU A 31 -18.73 -15.92 -6.15
C GLU A 31 -18.65 -15.72 -7.68
N LEU A 32 -19.53 -16.37 -8.46
CA LEU A 32 -19.65 -16.14 -9.90
C LEU A 32 -20.08 -14.70 -10.20
N GLY A 33 -21.04 -14.15 -9.46
CA GLY A 33 -21.46 -12.77 -9.59
C GLY A 33 -20.33 -11.77 -9.29
N ARG A 34 -19.50 -12.04 -8.27
CA ARG A 34 -18.30 -11.25 -7.95
C ARG A 34 -17.24 -11.36 -9.05
N LEU A 35 -16.99 -12.55 -9.59
CA LEU A 35 -16.05 -12.75 -10.69
C LEU A 35 -16.50 -11.99 -11.93
N SER A 36 -17.79 -12.08 -12.30
CA SER A 36 -18.35 -11.32 -13.41
C SER A 36 -18.19 -9.82 -13.20
N ALA A 37 -18.44 -9.32 -11.98
CA ALA A 37 -18.28 -7.91 -11.66
C ALA A 37 -16.81 -7.45 -11.72
N LEU A 38 -15.86 -8.27 -11.24
CA LEU A 38 -14.42 -8.01 -11.34
C LEU A 38 -13.99 -7.89 -12.81
N LEU A 39 -14.38 -8.86 -13.65
CA LEU A 39 -14.04 -8.86 -15.08
C LEU A 39 -14.62 -7.64 -15.80
N ASP A 40 -15.88 -7.29 -15.52
CA ASP A 40 -16.53 -6.12 -16.11
C ASP A 40 -15.86 -4.80 -15.68
N ILE A 41 -15.44 -4.68 -14.41
CA ILE A 41 -14.68 -3.51 -13.94
C ILE A 41 -13.37 -3.38 -14.73
N MET A 42 -12.64 -4.48 -14.93
CA MET A 42 -11.38 -4.49 -15.68
C MET A 42 -11.57 -4.16 -17.16
N GLU A 43 -12.60 -4.72 -17.80
CA GLU A 43 -12.89 -4.52 -19.21
C GLU A 43 -13.37 -3.10 -19.51
N GLN A 44 -14.22 -2.55 -18.64
CA GLN A 44 -14.80 -1.21 -18.80
C GLN A 44 -13.93 -0.10 -18.18
N GLY A 45 -12.80 -0.44 -17.55
CA GLY A 45 -11.91 0.56 -16.96
C GLY A 45 -12.47 1.27 -15.72
N ARG A 46 -13.39 0.66 -14.98
CA ARG A 46 -14.21 1.33 -13.93
C ARG A 46 -13.56 1.39 -12.55
N LEU A 47 -12.24 1.53 -12.46
CA LEU A 47 -11.56 1.84 -11.21
C LEU A 47 -11.29 3.33 -11.12
N ASP A 48 -11.86 3.97 -10.09
CA ASP A 48 -11.55 5.37 -9.79
C ASP A 48 -10.14 5.44 -9.21
N THR A 49 -9.26 6.19 -9.87
CA THR A 49 -7.87 6.39 -9.43
C THR A 49 -7.73 7.74 -8.78
N PHE A 50 -7.22 7.73 -7.54
CA PHE A 50 -6.90 8.91 -6.76
C PHE A 50 -5.41 9.00 -6.51
N PHE A 51 -4.94 10.21 -6.25
CA PHE A 51 -3.54 10.50 -5.95
C PHE A 51 -3.49 11.26 -4.63
N GLN A 52 -2.69 10.78 -3.69
CA GLN A 52 -2.47 11.47 -2.43
C GLN A 52 -1.01 11.94 -2.35
N PRO A 53 -0.75 13.22 -2.04
CA PRO A 53 0.61 13.74 -2.02
C PRO A 53 1.37 13.26 -0.78
N ILE A 54 2.66 13.01 -0.99
CA ILE A 54 3.65 12.69 0.05
C ILE A 54 4.65 13.85 0.09
N LEU A 55 4.77 14.50 1.24
CA LEU A 55 5.54 15.75 1.40
C LEU A 55 6.83 15.51 2.17
N GLN A 56 7.87 16.27 1.82
CA GLN A 56 9.02 16.51 2.69
C GLN A 56 8.59 17.38 3.86
N LEU A 57 8.65 16.85 5.09
CA LEU A 57 8.16 17.58 6.27
C LEU A 57 9.06 18.77 6.63
N GLY A 58 10.33 18.76 6.23
CA GLY A 58 11.24 19.88 6.51
C GLY A 58 10.99 21.15 5.69
N ASN A 59 10.31 21.07 4.53
CA ASN A 59 10.13 22.21 3.63
C ASN A 59 8.78 22.27 2.90
N GLY A 60 7.90 21.27 3.09
CA GLY A 60 6.57 21.21 2.48
C GLY A 60 6.54 20.85 1.00
N ARG A 61 7.69 20.54 0.38
CA ARG A 61 7.72 20.14 -1.03
C ARG A 61 7.13 18.76 -1.22
N THR A 62 6.25 18.62 -2.20
CA THR A 62 5.72 17.31 -2.59
C THR A 62 6.83 16.48 -3.23
N MET A 63 7.16 15.35 -2.61
CA MET A 63 8.13 14.37 -3.07
C MET A 63 7.54 13.44 -4.12
N GLY A 64 6.27 13.09 -3.98
CA GLY A 64 5.59 12.14 -4.85
C GLY A 64 4.14 11.97 -4.47
N HIS A 65 3.51 10.97 -5.08
CA HIS A 65 2.10 10.65 -4.87
C HIS A 65 1.89 9.15 -4.71
N GLU A 66 1.07 8.79 -3.74
CA GLU A 66 0.49 7.45 -3.67
C GLU A 66 -0.74 7.34 -4.57
N VAL A 67 -0.76 6.30 -5.39
CA VAL A 67 -1.89 5.99 -6.27
C VAL A 67 -2.84 5.03 -5.58
N LEU A 68 -4.09 5.48 -5.43
CA LEU A 68 -5.15 4.79 -4.72
C LEU A 68 -6.28 4.42 -5.69
N ASN A 69 -6.36 3.15 -6.05
CA ASN A 69 -7.43 2.63 -6.91
C ASN A 69 -8.64 2.21 -6.05
N ARG A 70 -9.84 2.68 -6.41
CA ARG A 70 -11.10 2.41 -5.71
C ARG A 70 -12.11 1.77 -6.67
N PRO A 71 -12.61 0.56 -6.35
CA PRO A 71 -13.67 -0.06 -7.12
C PRO A 71 -15.01 0.64 -6.86
N PRO A 72 -15.96 0.53 -7.81
CA PRO A 72 -17.28 1.08 -7.63
C PRO A 72 -18.00 0.34 -6.51
N HIS A 73 -18.62 1.09 -5.61
CA HIS A 73 -19.43 0.52 -4.55
C HIS A 73 -20.59 -0.30 -5.14
N SER A 74 -20.72 -1.56 -4.73
CA SER A 74 -21.75 -2.47 -5.23
C SER A 74 -22.19 -3.48 -4.19
N ALA A 75 -23.29 -4.19 -4.45
CA ALA A 75 -23.72 -5.29 -3.56
C ALA A 75 -22.71 -6.45 -3.54
N GLN A 76 -21.98 -6.66 -4.63
CA GLN A 76 -20.92 -7.67 -4.75
C GLN A 76 -19.68 -7.27 -3.94
N PHE A 77 -19.36 -5.97 -3.95
CA PHE A 77 -18.20 -5.35 -3.32
C PHE A 77 -18.61 -4.10 -2.53
N PRO A 78 -19.06 -4.26 -1.27
CA PRO A 78 -19.50 -3.13 -0.45
C PRO A 78 -18.33 -2.30 0.07
N THR A 79 -17.11 -2.84 0.08
CA THR A 79 -15.89 -2.14 0.50
C THR A 79 -14.76 -2.43 -0.48
N THR A 80 -13.82 -1.50 -0.55
CA THR A 80 -12.56 -1.65 -1.30
C THR A 80 -11.77 -2.86 -0.83
N GLU A 81 -11.70 -3.10 0.48
CA GLU A 81 -11.01 -4.25 1.07
C GLU A 81 -11.57 -5.59 0.56
N HIS A 82 -12.89 -5.78 0.63
CA HIS A 82 -13.53 -7.00 0.13
C HIS A 82 -13.30 -7.23 -1.37
N PHE A 83 -13.17 -6.17 -2.16
CA PHE A 83 -12.84 -6.28 -3.59
C PHE A 83 -11.41 -6.80 -3.80
N TYR A 84 -10.42 -6.20 -3.14
CA TYR A 84 -9.02 -6.62 -3.28
C TYR A 84 -8.77 -8.01 -2.68
N GLU A 85 -9.40 -8.36 -1.54
CA GLU A 85 -9.37 -9.72 -0.99
C GLU A 85 -9.93 -10.74 -1.99
N PHE A 86 -11.02 -10.40 -2.66
CA PHE A 86 -11.61 -11.26 -3.68
C PHE A 86 -10.71 -11.37 -4.91
N ALA A 87 -10.20 -10.25 -5.44
CA ALA A 87 -9.31 -10.27 -6.61
C ALA A 87 -8.03 -11.08 -6.34
N GLY A 88 -7.42 -10.90 -5.16
CA GLY A 88 -6.18 -11.56 -4.75
C GLY A 88 -6.27 -13.07 -4.56
N ARG A 89 -7.48 -13.62 -4.33
CA ARG A 89 -7.70 -15.08 -4.20
C ARG A 89 -8.20 -15.75 -5.49
N THR A 90 -8.40 -14.99 -6.56
CA THR A 90 -8.88 -15.52 -7.84
C THR A 90 -7.72 -15.83 -8.78
N ASP A 91 -7.97 -16.69 -9.78
CA ASP A 91 -7.03 -16.91 -10.88
C ASP A 91 -6.85 -15.67 -11.79
N GLN A 92 -7.59 -14.59 -11.52
CA GLN A 92 -7.47 -13.31 -12.22
C GLN A 92 -6.47 -12.35 -11.57
N MET A 93 -5.91 -12.67 -10.40
CA MET A 93 -5.00 -11.80 -9.64
C MET A 93 -3.94 -11.14 -10.53
N PHE A 94 -3.24 -11.92 -11.36
CA PHE A 94 -2.20 -11.41 -12.26
C PHE A 94 -2.73 -10.43 -13.31
N ARG A 95 -3.84 -10.78 -13.98
CA ARG A 95 -4.47 -9.91 -14.98
C ARG A 95 -4.96 -8.62 -14.35
N PHE A 96 -5.50 -8.72 -13.14
CA PHE A 96 -6.01 -7.59 -12.36
C PHE A 96 -4.87 -6.65 -11.94
N GLU A 97 -3.76 -7.18 -11.44
CA GLU A 97 -2.58 -6.40 -11.04
C GLU A 97 -1.94 -5.67 -12.22
N HIS A 98 -1.82 -6.34 -13.38
CA HIS A 98 -1.38 -5.68 -14.61
C HIS A 98 -2.33 -4.56 -15.03
N TYR A 99 -3.64 -4.79 -14.93
CA TYR A 99 -4.65 -3.76 -15.20
C TYR A 99 -4.51 -2.56 -14.25
N CYS A 100 -4.42 -2.80 -12.93
CA CYS A 100 -4.21 -1.76 -11.91
C CYS A 100 -2.95 -0.94 -12.18
N ARG A 101 -1.82 -1.60 -12.44
CA ARG A 101 -0.55 -0.94 -12.74
C ARG A 101 -0.66 -0.04 -13.98
N ARG A 102 -1.30 -0.53 -15.05
CA ARG A 102 -1.53 0.23 -16.28
C ARG A 102 -2.40 1.46 -16.05
N ILE A 103 -3.53 1.32 -15.36
CA ILE A 103 -4.42 2.47 -15.12
C ILE A 103 -3.78 3.49 -14.18
N SER A 104 -3.10 3.05 -13.13
CA SER A 104 -2.39 3.93 -12.20
C SER A 104 -1.29 4.71 -12.91
N LEU A 105 -0.49 3.99 -13.68
CA LEU A 105 0.53 4.46 -14.62
C LEU A 105 0.01 5.61 -15.50
N SER A 106 -0.98 5.24 -16.31
CA SER A 106 -1.49 6.07 -17.39
C SER A 106 -2.24 7.28 -16.85
N GLN A 107 -3.10 7.10 -15.84
CA GLN A 107 -3.87 8.21 -15.28
C GLN A 107 -2.99 9.18 -14.49
N TYR A 108 -1.90 8.71 -13.87
CA TYR A 108 -0.94 9.62 -13.23
C TYR A 108 -0.34 10.58 -14.26
N ILE A 109 0.13 10.06 -15.39
CA ILE A 109 0.74 10.87 -16.46
C ILE A 109 -0.30 11.75 -17.15
N GLU A 110 -1.47 11.21 -17.47
CA GLU A 110 -2.56 11.93 -18.16
C GLU A 110 -3.08 13.12 -17.35
N ARG A 111 -3.14 12.99 -16.02
CA ARG A 111 -3.74 13.99 -15.14
C ARG A 111 -2.71 14.85 -14.43
N LEU A 112 -1.42 14.63 -14.66
CA LEU A 112 -0.36 15.44 -14.08
C LEU A 112 -0.51 16.89 -14.54
N PRO A 113 -0.61 17.86 -13.62
CA PRO A 113 -0.69 19.27 -14.01
C PRO A 113 0.52 19.69 -14.86
N ASP A 114 0.31 20.50 -15.90
CA ASP A 114 1.39 20.96 -16.78
C ASP A 114 2.54 21.64 -16.03
N ALA A 115 2.22 22.39 -14.97
CA ALA A 115 3.18 23.05 -14.10
C ALA A 115 4.11 22.06 -13.36
N GLU A 116 3.69 20.80 -13.26
CA GLU A 116 4.40 19.71 -12.59
C GLU A 116 5.03 18.72 -13.58
N SER A 117 4.81 18.96 -14.89
CA SER A 117 5.45 18.19 -15.95
C SER A 117 6.96 18.38 -15.92
N GLY A 118 7.70 17.28 -16.02
CA GLY A 118 9.16 17.29 -15.95
C GLY A 118 9.75 17.35 -14.53
N THR A 119 8.93 17.25 -13.47
CA THR A 119 9.43 17.08 -12.10
C THR A 119 9.86 15.63 -11.82
N ASP A 120 10.84 15.45 -10.93
CA ASP A 120 11.33 14.12 -10.50
C ASP A 120 10.45 13.49 -9.40
N ARG A 121 9.15 13.77 -9.41
CA ARG A 121 8.22 13.25 -8.41
C ARG A 121 8.08 11.74 -8.51
N LEU A 122 8.10 11.07 -7.35
CA LEU A 122 7.90 9.63 -7.27
C LEU A 122 6.41 9.26 -7.35
N VAL A 123 6.14 8.08 -7.86
CA VAL A 123 4.81 7.48 -7.96
C VAL A 123 4.81 6.18 -7.19
N PHE A 124 4.05 6.13 -6.11
CA PHE A 124 3.91 4.96 -5.26
C PHE A 124 2.69 4.16 -5.71
N ILE A 125 2.90 2.88 -6.02
CA ILE A 125 1.83 1.98 -6.45
C ILE A 125 1.84 0.71 -5.61
N ASN A 126 0.67 0.33 -5.13
CA ASN A 126 0.46 -0.92 -4.43
C ASN A 126 0.68 -2.12 -5.36
N VAL A 127 1.41 -3.14 -4.87
CA VAL A 127 1.65 -4.38 -5.62
C VAL A 127 1.47 -5.60 -4.74
N HIS A 128 0.76 -6.60 -5.26
CA HIS A 128 0.67 -7.90 -4.60
C HIS A 128 2.00 -8.69 -4.73
N PRO A 129 2.65 -9.15 -3.64
CA PRO A 129 3.92 -9.89 -3.66
C PRO A 129 3.90 -11.13 -4.56
N GLY A 130 2.76 -11.83 -4.63
CA GLY A 130 2.57 -12.99 -5.49
C GLY A 130 2.78 -12.71 -6.98
N VAL A 131 2.57 -11.46 -7.43
CA VAL A 131 2.80 -11.06 -8.82
C VAL A 131 4.27 -10.90 -9.14
N LEU A 132 5.05 -10.36 -8.21
CA LEU A 132 6.48 -10.14 -8.42
C LEU A 132 7.24 -11.46 -8.63
N ASN A 133 6.79 -12.55 -7.99
CA ASN A 133 7.45 -13.83 -8.10
C ASN A 133 7.15 -14.59 -9.42
N ASP A 134 6.18 -14.13 -10.20
CA ASP A 134 5.77 -14.83 -11.43
C ASP A 134 6.76 -14.61 -12.57
N SER A 135 7.23 -15.70 -13.16
CA SER A 135 8.15 -15.69 -14.30
C SER A 135 7.67 -14.86 -15.50
N ARG A 136 6.37 -14.72 -15.70
CA ARG A 136 5.76 -13.90 -16.77
C ARG A 136 5.92 -12.41 -16.51
N HIS A 137 5.96 -11.97 -15.24
CA HIS A 137 6.13 -10.55 -14.88
C HIS A 137 7.60 -10.13 -14.71
N ARG A 138 8.53 -11.09 -14.71
CA ARG A 138 9.97 -10.82 -14.87
C ARG A 138 10.33 -10.33 -16.28
N SER A 139 9.39 -10.47 -17.24
CA SER A 139 9.63 -10.31 -18.68
C SER A 139 9.64 -8.87 -19.22
N GLY A 140 9.60 -7.85 -18.33
CA GLY A 140 9.74 -6.46 -18.73
C GLY A 140 8.45 -5.75 -19.14
N GLU A 141 7.27 -6.36 -18.97
CA GLU A 141 5.97 -5.71 -19.27
C GLU A 141 5.82 -4.33 -18.62
N THR A 142 6.26 -4.18 -17.36
CA THR A 142 6.23 -2.88 -16.68
C THR A 142 7.23 -1.90 -17.28
N LEU A 143 8.41 -2.34 -17.68
CA LEU A 143 9.36 -1.48 -18.38
C LEU A 143 8.81 -1.03 -19.74
N SER A 144 8.16 -1.92 -20.49
CA SER A 144 7.51 -1.56 -21.75
C SER A 144 6.43 -0.52 -21.54
N LEU A 145 5.57 -0.69 -20.53
CA LEU A 145 4.56 0.29 -20.15
C LEU A 145 5.20 1.64 -19.77
N LEU A 146 6.27 1.63 -18.99
CA LEU A 146 6.98 2.84 -18.60
C LEU A 146 7.62 3.56 -19.80
N GLN A 147 8.15 2.81 -20.77
CA GLN A 147 8.65 3.36 -22.03
C GLN A 147 7.54 4.01 -22.85
N GLU A 148 6.36 3.37 -22.95
CA GLU A 148 5.18 3.94 -23.61
C GLU A 148 4.73 5.26 -22.96
N LEU A 149 4.82 5.34 -21.64
CA LEU A 149 4.44 6.51 -20.85
C LEU A 149 5.57 7.56 -20.70
N ASN A 150 6.75 7.30 -21.26
CA ASN A 150 7.96 8.11 -21.07
C ASN A 150 8.25 8.41 -19.58
N LEU A 151 8.04 7.41 -18.71
CA LEU A 151 8.25 7.47 -17.27
C LEU A 151 9.48 6.64 -16.91
N SER A 152 10.41 7.22 -16.14
CA SER A 152 11.61 6.50 -15.71
C SER A 152 11.26 5.49 -14.60
N PRO A 153 11.84 4.27 -14.60
CA PRO A 153 11.63 3.29 -13.53
C PRO A 153 12.04 3.80 -12.15
N GLU A 154 13.06 4.67 -12.07
CA GLU A 154 13.53 5.28 -10.81
C GLU A 154 12.49 6.17 -10.13
N ARG A 155 11.45 6.57 -10.88
CA ARG A 155 10.32 7.32 -10.36
C ARG A 155 9.22 6.43 -9.78
N VAL A 156 9.25 5.12 -10.00
CA VAL A 156 8.21 4.20 -9.53
C VAL A 156 8.66 3.49 -8.25
N VAL A 157 7.80 3.56 -7.24
CA VAL A 157 7.98 2.88 -5.96
C VAL A 157 6.88 1.82 -5.82
N PHE A 158 7.27 0.56 -5.66
CA PHE A 158 6.33 -0.52 -5.36
C PHE A 158 6.10 -0.60 -3.86
N GLU A 159 4.84 -0.48 -3.45
CA GLU A 159 4.41 -0.65 -2.07
C GLU A 159 3.97 -2.08 -1.81
N LEU A 160 4.53 -2.68 -0.77
CA LEU A 160 4.28 -4.06 -0.37
C LEU A 160 3.72 -4.07 1.05
N THR A 161 2.52 -4.60 1.23
CA THR A 161 1.93 -4.77 2.56
C THR A 161 2.61 -5.90 3.33
N GLU A 162 2.76 -5.72 4.65
CA GLU A 162 3.38 -6.73 5.53
C GLU A 162 2.59 -8.06 5.58
N ARG A 163 1.26 -7.99 5.47
CA ARG A 163 0.33 -9.11 5.76
C ARG A 163 0.41 -10.26 4.77
N GLN A 164 0.91 -10.01 3.56
CA GLN A 164 1.09 -11.04 2.54
C GLN A 164 2.39 -11.80 2.84
N ALA A 165 2.29 -12.67 3.85
CA ALA A 165 3.38 -13.45 4.43
C ALA A 165 4.27 -14.07 3.36
N VAL A 166 5.46 -13.49 3.20
CA VAL A 166 6.51 -14.02 2.35
C VAL A 166 7.00 -15.31 3.00
N GLN A 167 6.49 -16.46 2.55
CA GLN A 167 6.92 -17.77 3.07
C GLN A 167 8.38 -18.05 2.71
N ASP A 168 8.87 -17.50 1.59
CA ASP A 168 10.26 -17.58 1.13
C ASP A 168 10.87 -16.17 0.96
N TYR A 169 11.43 -15.64 2.04
CA TYR A 169 12.06 -14.31 2.04
C TYR A 169 13.30 -14.24 1.13
N VAL A 170 14.02 -15.35 0.95
CA VAL A 170 15.24 -15.37 0.12
C VAL A 170 14.90 -15.36 -1.36
N GLY A 171 13.92 -16.15 -1.78
CA GLY A 171 13.40 -16.09 -3.15
C GLY A 171 12.82 -14.72 -3.48
N PHE A 172 12.12 -14.11 -2.52
CA PHE A 172 11.53 -12.79 -2.70
C PHE A 172 12.57 -11.66 -2.72
N GLU A 173 13.63 -11.72 -1.90
CA GLU A 173 14.76 -10.78 -1.98
C GLU A 173 15.35 -10.77 -3.41
N LYS A 174 15.57 -11.93 -4.03
CA LYS A 174 16.09 -12.02 -5.41
C LYS A 174 15.15 -11.37 -6.43
N VAL A 175 13.84 -11.54 -6.24
CA VAL A 175 12.83 -10.90 -7.08
C VAL A 175 12.90 -9.38 -6.94
N LEU A 176 12.97 -8.86 -5.72
CA LEU A 176 13.10 -7.42 -5.50
C LEU A 176 14.42 -6.87 -6.05
N SER A 177 15.53 -7.59 -5.91
CA SER A 177 16.81 -7.23 -6.54
C SER A 177 16.68 -7.09 -8.05
N HIS A 178 15.98 -8.00 -8.73
CA HIS A 178 15.71 -7.90 -10.17
C HIS A 178 14.94 -6.64 -10.55
N TYR A 179 13.99 -6.19 -9.72
CA TYR A 179 13.29 -4.92 -9.97
C TYR A 179 14.16 -3.70 -9.64
N ARG A 180 15.01 -3.76 -8.60
CA ARG A 180 15.98 -2.70 -8.31
C ARG A 180 17.01 -2.51 -9.42
N GLU A 181 17.48 -3.61 -10.02
CA GLU A 181 18.38 -3.57 -11.18
C GLU A 181 17.75 -2.89 -12.40
N GLN A 182 16.42 -2.86 -12.47
CA GLN A 182 15.67 -2.12 -13.49
C GLN A 182 15.39 -0.65 -13.11
N GLY A 183 15.78 -0.22 -11.90
CA GLY A 183 15.63 1.15 -11.40
C GLY A 183 14.50 1.35 -10.39
N PHE A 184 13.59 0.38 -10.21
CA PHE A 184 12.46 0.53 -9.28
C PHE A 184 12.92 0.64 -7.81
N ARG A 185 12.10 1.29 -7.00
CA ARG A 185 12.27 1.35 -5.54
C ARG A 185 11.17 0.58 -4.84
N ILE A 186 11.41 0.19 -3.60
CA ILE A 186 10.50 -0.61 -2.78
C ILE A 186 10.16 0.17 -1.52
N ALA A 187 8.87 0.19 -1.20
CA ALA A 187 8.34 0.63 0.08
C ALA A 187 7.68 -0.56 0.80
N VAL A 188 7.86 -0.63 2.11
CA VAL A 188 7.06 -1.52 2.97
C VAL A 188 5.96 -0.70 3.61
N ASP A 189 4.72 -1.11 3.36
CA ASP A 189 3.51 -0.45 3.84
C ASP A 189 2.98 -1.08 5.14
N ASP A 190 2.25 -0.29 5.92
CA ASP A 190 1.67 -0.67 7.23
C ASP A 190 2.69 -1.18 8.28
N ALA A 191 3.95 -0.75 8.20
CA ALA A 191 4.99 -1.23 9.09
C ALA A 191 4.72 -0.86 10.56
N GLY A 192 4.77 -1.85 11.45
CA GLY A 192 4.56 -1.68 12.90
C GLY A 192 3.17 -2.07 13.39
N SER A 193 2.23 -2.38 12.50
CA SER A 193 0.90 -2.89 12.85
C SER A 193 0.82 -4.42 12.94
N GLY A 194 1.82 -5.14 12.43
CA GLY A 194 1.83 -6.60 12.30
C GLY A 194 3.00 -7.33 13.00
N TYR A 195 2.84 -8.65 13.13
CA TYR A 195 3.76 -9.56 13.84
C TYR A 195 5.09 -9.82 13.12
N ASN A 196 5.20 -9.56 11.82
CA ASN A 196 6.37 -9.89 10.98
C ASN A 196 7.14 -8.66 10.44
N SER A 197 6.74 -7.44 10.82
CA SER A 197 7.27 -6.16 10.33
C SER A 197 8.80 -6.13 10.31
N LEU A 198 9.45 -6.38 11.45
CA LEU A 198 10.91 -6.31 11.57
C LEU A 198 11.62 -7.33 10.67
N LYS A 199 11.09 -8.56 10.57
CA LYS A 199 11.67 -9.58 9.70
C LYS A 199 11.58 -9.14 8.24
N THR A 200 10.42 -8.63 7.82
CA THR A 200 10.23 -8.09 6.48
C THR A 200 11.22 -6.96 6.18
N LEU A 201 11.43 -6.01 7.09
CA LEU A 201 12.40 -4.93 6.89
C LEU A 201 13.84 -5.45 6.67
N VAL A 202 14.26 -6.45 7.46
CA VAL A 202 15.61 -7.03 7.37
C VAL A 202 15.86 -7.72 6.02
N TYR A 203 14.89 -8.48 5.51
CA TYR A 203 15.04 -9.21 4.25
C TYR A 203 14.81 -8.34 3.02
N LEU A 204 13.80 -7.46 3.06
CA LEU A 204 13.44 -6.68 1.88
C LEU A 204 14.37 -5.48 1.67
N LYS A 205 14.97 -4.96 2.76
CA LYS A 205 15.87 -3.78 2.74
C LYS A 205 15.26 -2.62 1.93
N PRO A 206 14.04 -2.16 2.26
CA PRO A 206 13.33 -1.21 1.42
C PRO A 206 13.98 0.17 1.45
N GLU A 207 13.76 0.93 0.37
CA GLU A 207 14.14 2.34 0.29
C GLU A 207 13.21 3.20 1.17
N PHE A 208 11.96 2.78 1.35
CA PHE A 208 10.98 3.46 2.18
C PHE A 208 10.26 2.53 3.16
N ILE A 209 9.95 3.05 4.35
CA ILE A 209 9.03 2.44 5.31
C ILE A 209 7.88 3.41 5.51
N LYS A 210 6.65 2.96 5.31
CA LYS A 210 5.45 3.71 5.63
C LYS A 210 4.91 3.25 6.99
N LEU A 211 4.78 4.20 7.91
CA LEU A 211 4.27 3.96 9.25
C LEU A 211 2.77 4.26 9.27
N ASP A 212 1.96 3.23 9.53
CA ASP A 212 0.50 3.34 9.53
C ASP A 212 0.02 4.38 10.54
N LYS A 213 -1.17 4.92 10.25
CA LYS A 213 -1.89 5.89 11.08
C LYS A 213 -2.08 5.44 12.53
N PHE A 214 -2.06 4.13 12.84
CA PHE A 214 -2.11 3.67 14.23
C PHE A 214 -0.93 4.20 15.05
N LEU A 215 0.26 4.28 14.46
CA LEU A 215 1.45 4.81 15.14
C LEU A 215 1.45 6.35 15.15
N ILE A 216 0.91 6.99 14.12
CA ILE A 216 1.03 8.43 13.91
C ILE A 216 -0.11 9.22 14.58
N ARG A 217 -1.34 8.70 14.58
CA ARG A 217 -2.49 9.44 15.14
C ARG A 217 -2.32 9.64 16.64
N GLY A 218 -2.38 10.90 17.07
CA GLY A 218 -2.20 11.30 18.47
C GLY A 218 -0.76 11.25 18.98
N ILE A 219 0.24 11.05 18.11
CA ILE A 219 1.64 10.82 18.52
C ILE A 219 2.22 11.96 19.36
N HIS A 220 1.79 13.20 19.14
CA HIS A 220 2.22 14.36 19.92
C HIS A 220 1.90 14.24 21.44
N SER A 221 0.96 13.36 21.81
CA SER A 221 0.50 13.15 23.19
C SER A 221 0.81 11.77 23.77
N SER A 222 1.26 10.79 22.97
CA SER A 222 1.52 9.42 23.46
C SER A 222 3.01 9.12 23.51
N ARG A 223 3.53 9.01 24.73
CA ARG A 223 4.93 8.65 24.95
C ARG A 223 5.30 7.31 24.33
N GLU A 224 4.39 6.33 24.36
CA GLU A 224 4.63 5.00 23.80
C GLU A 224 4.76 5.02 22.27
N GLN A 225 3.92 5.79 21.58
CA GLN A 225 4.05 5.99 20.12
C GLN A 225 5.36 6.71 19.77
N GLN A 226 5.76 7.71 20.58
CA GLN A 226 7.00 8.46 20.41
C GLN A 226 8.24 7.56 20.56
N GLU A 227 8.31 6.78 21.64
CA GLU A 227 9.41 5.84 21.89
C GLU A 227 9.52 4.79 20.76
N LEU A 228 8.38 4.29 20.24
CA LEU A 228 8.39 3.36 19.12
C LEU A 228 8.84 4.02 17.81
N LEU A 229 8.41 5.27 17.54
CA LEU A 229 8.86 6.03 16.38
C LEU A 229 10.38 6.25 16.41
N GLU A 230 10.95 6.59 17.57
CA GLU A 230 12.39 6.79 17.75
C GLU A 230 13.18 5.52 17.39
N LEU A 231 12.75 4.36 17.90
CA LEU A 231 13.39 3.07 17.60
C LEU A 231 13.37 2.74 16.11
N ILE A 232 12.23 2.96 15.45
CA ILE A 232 12.09 2.71 14.00
C ILE A 232 12.94 3.69 13.20
N SER A 233 12.98 4.97 13.61
CA SER A 233 13.77 6.01 12.96
C SER A 233 15.27 5.76 13.07
N GLU A 234 15.74 5.26 14.22
CA GLU A 234 17.13 4.86 14.41
C GLU A 234 17.49 3.69 13.47
N TYR A 235 16.64 2.66 13.39
CA TYR A 235 16.83 1.56 12.46
C TYR A 235 16.91 2.07 11.01
N ALA A 236 15.93 2.88 10.60
CA ALA A 236 15.83 3.39 9.24
C ALA A 236 17.08 4.20 8.84
N THR A 237 17.57 5.06 9.73
CA THR A 237 18.81 5.82 9.54
C THR A 237 20.01 4.89 9.31
N ARG A 238 20.14 3.84 10.14
CA ARG A 238 21.26 2.88 10.05
C ARG A 238 21.17 1.96 8.83
N SER A 239 19.96 1.70 8.33
CA SER A 239 19.73 0.87 7.14
C SER A 239 19.67 1.66 5.83
N ALA A 240 19.90 2.98 5.87
CA ALA A 240 19.70 3.88 4.73
C ALA A 240 18.28 3.82 4.13
N THR A 241 17.30 3.56 4.98
CA THR A 241 15.87 3.52 4.66
C THR A 241 15.22 4.83 5.12
N ARG A 242 14.24 5.33 4.37
CA ARG A 242 13.56 6.59 4.68
C ARG A 242 12.16 6.34 5.21
N VAL A 243 11.74 7.11 6.21
CA VAL A 243 10.44 6.95 6.87
C VAL A 243 9.41 7.90 6.27
N ILE A 244 8.21 7.37 6.01
CA ILE A 244 7.01 8.11 5.62
C ILE A 244 5.98 7.91 6.74
N ALA A 245 5.60 8.97 7.43
CA ALA A 245 4.53 8.94 8.43
C ALA A 245 3.16 9.10 7.75
N GLU A 246 2.27 8.13 7.93
CA GLU A 246 0.94 8.17 7.33
C GLU A 246 -0.16 8.59 8.31
N GLY A 247 -1.23 9.16 7.75
CA GLY A 247 -2.43 9.48 8.51
C GLY A 247 -2.29 10.73 9.38
N ILE A 248 -1.44 11.67 8.98
CA ILE A 248 -1.30 12.99 9.63
C ILE A 248 -2.60 13.78 9.43
N GLU A 249 -3.33 14.01 10.51
CA GLU A 249 -4.64 14.67 10.49
C GLU A 249 -4.64 16.02 11.20
N THR A 250 -3.72 16.25 12.14
CA THR A 250 -3.65 17.52 12.90
C THR A 250 -2.30 18.22 12.76
N GLU A 251 -2.29 19.51 13.07
CA GLU A 251 -1.08 20.34 13.05
C GLU A 251 -0.10 19.91 14.15
N GLU A 252 -0.59 19.48 15.31
CA GLU A 252 0.24 19.02 16.42
C GLU A 252 0.98 17.74 16.07
N GLU A 253 0.35 16.82 15.34
CA GLU A 253 0.99 15.62 14.80
C GLU A 253 2.11 15.99 13.82
N LEU A 254 1.82 16.90 12.88
CA LEU A 254 2.81 17.39 11.91
C LEU A 254 4.01 18.04 12.61
N LEU A 255 3.76 18.93 13.56
CA LEU A 255 4.80 19.65 14.30
C LEU A 255 5.69 18.68 15.07
N TYR A 256 5.09 17.72 15.76
CA TYR A 256 5.85 16.70 16.47
C TYR A 256 6.75 15.90 15.51
N LEU A 257 6.21 15.43 14.37
CA LEU A 257 6.98 14.66 13.39
C LEU A 257 8.13 15.46 12.78
N GLN A 258 7.93 16.77 12.53
CA GLN A 258 9.00 17.67 12.10
C GLN A 258 10.11 17.80 13.16
N MET A 259 9.72 17.97 14.44
CA MET A 259 10.67 18.05 15.55
C MET A 259 11.43 16.73 15.77
N ALA A 260 10.76 15.60 15.57
CA ALA A 260 11.35 14.26 15.62
C ALA A 260 12.28 13.96 14.43
N GLY A 261 12.34 14.85 13.43
CA GLY A 261 13.21 14.69 12.27
C GLY A 261 12.70 13.69 11.24
N ILE A 262 11.40 13.37 11.24
CA ILE A 262 10.81 12.51 10.21
C ILE A 262 10.83 13.24 8.88
N GLU A 263 11.37 12.57 7.86
CA GLU A 263 11.65 13.21 6.58
C GLU A 263 10.39 13.42 5.73
N PHE A 264 9.48 12.45 5.74
CA PHE A 264 8.30 12.47 4.89
C PHE A 264 7.01 12.19 5.64
N GLY A 265 5.91 12.72 5.12
CA GLY A 265 4.59 12.38 5.62
C GLY A 265 3.49 12.55 4.58
N GLN A 266 2.39 11.88 4.89
CA GLN A 266 1.16 11.86 4.10
C GLN A 266 -0.02 11.87 5.06
N GLY A 267 -1.07 12.61 4.72
CA GLY A 267 -2.26 12.68 5.55
C GLY A 267 -3.19 13.81 5.13
N TYR A 268 -4.39 13.86 5.71
CA TYR A 268 -5.40 14.85 5.33
C TYR A 268 -4.99 16.28 5.68
N ALA A 269 -4.11 16.48 6.66
CA ALA A 269 -3.53 17.79 6.97
C ALA A 269 -2.60 18.30 5.85
N LEU A 270 -2.01 17.38 5.05
CA LEU A 270 -1.02 17.69 4.01
C LEU A 270 -1.62 17.68 2.60
N GLY A 271 -2.68 16.89 2.40
CA GLY A 271 -3.38 16.75 1.14
C GLY A 271 -4.25 15.50 1.13
N ARG A 272 -5.51 15.66 0.72
CA ARG A 272 -6.45 14.54 0.57
C ARG A 272 -6.24 13.85 -0.78
N PRO A 273 -6.58 12.55 -0.89
CA PRO A 273 -6.66 11.89 -2.19
C PRO A 273 -7.56 12.66 -3.16
N GLY A 274 -7.05 13.00 -4.34
CA GLY A 274 -7.77 13.73 -5.39
C GLY A 274 -7.67 13.03 -6.75
N TYR A 275 -8.48 13.45 -7.73
CA TYR A 275 -8.48 12.86 -9.08
C TYR A 275 -7.25 13.23 -9.92
N SER A 276 -6.55 14.30 -9.54
CA SER A 276 -5.30 14.76 -10.14
C SER A 276 -4.18 14.72 -9.08
N PRO A 277 -2.93 14.42 -9.46
CA PRO A 277 -1.76 14.42 -8.58
C PRO A 277 -1.29 15.85 -8.28
N GLU A 278 -2.16 16.61 -7.60
CA GLU A 278 -1.86 17.96 -7.15
C GLU A 278 -0.78 17.96 -6.05
N PRO A 279 0.05 19.01 -5.96
CA PRO A 279 0.93 19.19 -4.80
C PRO A 279 0.12 19.32 -3.51
N GLY A 280 0.61 18.73 -2.42
CA GLY A 280 0.10 19.04 -1.09
C GLY A 280 0.72 20.31 -0.53
N ALA A 281 0.23 20.74 0.63
CA ALA A 281 0.71 21.91 1.34
C ALA A 281 0.55 21.72 2.85
N PHE A 282 1.33 22.46 3.65
CA PHE A 282 1.08 22.54 5.09
C PHE A 282 -0.18 23.35 5.39
N PRO A 283 -0.86 23.08 6.53
CA PRO A 283 -1.87 23.97 7.05
C PRO A 283 -1.34 25.41 7.18
N SER A 284 -2.20 26.39 6.91
CA SER A 284 -1.84 27.82 6.81
C SER A 284 -1.12 28.40 8.04
N ASP A 285 -1.31 27.79 9.21
CA ASP A 285 -0.81 28.26 10.50
C ASP A 285 0.41 27.46 11.01
N SER A 286 0.88 26.46 10.26
CA SER A 286 1.97 25.58 10.70
C SER A 286 3.33 26.30 10.78
N PRO A 287 4.01 26.28 11.94
CA PRO A 287 5.33 26.88 12.07
C PRO A 287 6.35 26.11 11.23
N GLN A 288 7.09 26.83 10.37
CA GLN A 288 8.18 26.22 9.63
C GLN A 288 9.37 25.95 10.56
N VAL A 289 9.57 24.68 10.92
CA VAL A 289 10.75 24.25 11.67
C VAL A 289 11.96 24.30 10.73
N SER A 290 12.88 25.24 10.97
CA SER A 290 14.10 25.35 10.16
C SER A 290 14.98 24.12 10.36
N ALA A 291 15.32 23.44 9.26
CA ALA A 291 16.24 22.31 9.24
C ALA A 291 17.65 22.77 9.66
N GLY A 292 17.95 22.76 10.97
CA GLY A 292 19.22 23.27 11.48
C GLY A 292 19.55 22.99 12.95
N GLY A 293 18.77 22.18 13.67
CA GLY A 293 19.00 21.89 15.09
C GLY A 293 19.23 20.41 15.33
N GLY A 294 20.44 19.90 15.09
CA GLY A 294 20.83 18.57 15.54
C GLY A 294 20.58 18.43 17.04
N CYS A 295 19.82 17.41 17.43
CA CYS A 295 19.55 17.07 18.82
C CYS A 295 20.89 16.81 19.52
N LYS A 296 21.34 17.77 20.34
CA LYS A 296 22.53 17.56 21.19
C LYS A 296 22.13 16.50 22.22
N HIS A 297 22.73 15.32 22.11
CA HIS A 297 22.81 14.37 23.21
C HIS A 297 23.24 15.11 24.48
N VAL A 298 22.33 15.22 25.44
CA VAL A 298 22.68 15.56 26.81
C VAL A 298 23.28 14.29 27.40
N SER A 299 24.60 14.23 27.39
CA SER A 299 25.37 13.28 28.21
C SER A 299 25.01 13.54 29.67
N SER A 300 24.27 12.62 30.30
CA SER A 300 24.14 12.60 31.75
C SER A 300 25.41 11.98 32.34
N ASP A 301 26.35 12.84 32.74
CA ASP A 301 27.31 12.49 33.79
C ASP A 301 26.53 12.29 35.09
N ARG A 302 26.52 11.05 35.60
CA ARG A 302 26.64 10.67 37.02
C ARG A 302 26.82 9.16 37.17
#